data_AF-A0A2S9F5D0-F1
#
_entry.id   AF-A0A2S9F5D0-F1
#
_cell.length_a   1.000
_cell.length_b   1.000
_cell.length_c   1.000
_cell.angle_alpha   90.00
_cell.angle_beta   90.00
_cell.angle_gamma   90.00
#
_symmetry.space_group_name_H-M   'P 1'
#
loop_
_entity.id
_entity.type
_entity.pdbx_description
1 polymer ?
#
loop_
_entity_poly.entity_id
_entity_poly.type
_entity_poly.pdbx_seq_one_letter_code
_entity_poly.pdbx_strand_id
1 'polypeptide(L)'
;MTQSTEQFRDAPIFDADQHMYETPEALTKYLPKRYSRAVQFAQFGRQTRIVINNRVSDFIPNPTFERVAAPGAHEKFFAGENTEGLTLREMQGKAIEAPAATRNPSDRVAELDRQGVREALNYPTLASLIEHATADDPELTLAVIHALNQWMLEHWGFDYEGRVFSTPIINLSEVDGAQRELEYLLANGAKVALI
;
A
#
# COMPACT_ATOMS: atom_id res chain seq x y z
N MET A 1 22.99 9.86 -38.07
CA MET A 1 22.20 8.62 -37.98
C MET A 1 22.35 8.12 -36.55
N THR A 2 21.41 8.43 -35.68
CA THR A 2 21.33 7.81 -34.36
C THR A 2 21.01 6.34 -34.59
N GLN A 3 21.93 5.45 -34.23
CA GLN A 3 21.63 4.02 -34.20
C GLN A 3 20.44 3.84 -33.25
N SER A 4 19.32 3.35 -33.79
CA SER A 4 18.20 2.88 -32.99
C SER A 4 18.73 1.77 -32.12
N THR A 5 18.92 2.03 -30.83
CA THR A 5 19.22 1.00 -29.85
C THR A 5 18.05 0.02 -29.89
N GLU A 6 18.26 -1.20 -30.38
CA GLU A 6 17.24 -2.24 -30.27
C GLU A 6 17.00 -2.49 -28.79
N GLN A 7 15.77 -2.25 -28.34
CA GLN A 7 15.36 -2.48 -26.96
C GLN A 7 15.38 -3.99 -26.69
N PHE A 8 16.20 -4.43 -25.75
CA PHE A 8 16.19 -5.83 -25.29
C PHE A 8 14.85 -6.11 -24.58
N ARG A 9 14.08 -7.10 -25.07
CA ARG A 9 12.74 -7.43 -24.58
C ARG A 9 12.64 -8.82 -23.93
N ASP A 10 13.72 -9.59 -23.96
CA ASP A 10 13.72 -10.98 -23.50
C ASP A 10 14.10 -11.12 -22.01
N ALA A 11 14.47 -10.02 -21.34
CA ALA A 11 14.74 -10.03 -19.90
C ALA A 11 13.43 -10.27 -19.13
N PRO A 12 13.43 -11.12 -18.10
CA PRO A 12 12.34 -11.16 -17.12
C PRO A 12 12.14 -9.78 -16.50
N ILE A 13 10.90 -9.29 -16.46
CA ILE A 13 10.57 -8.00 -15.86
C ILE A 13 10.44 -8.20 -14.34
N PHE A 14 11.20 -7.43 -13.58
CA PHE A 14 10.97 -7.20 -12.16
C PHE A 14 10.30 -5.84 -12.00
N ASP A 15 9.05 -5.82 -11.53
CA ASP A 15 8.32 -4.59 -11.28
C ASP A 15 8.59 -4.10 -9.85
N ALA A 16 9.33 -3.00 -9.75
CA ALA A 16 9.75 -2.47 -8.47
C ALA A 16 8.67 -1.64 -7.76
N ASP A 17 7.45 -1.52 -8.30
CA ASP A 17 6.41 -0.65 -7.72
C ASP A 17 4.97 -1.12 -8.03
N GLN A 18 4.55 -2.21 -7.38
CA GLN A 18 3.14 -2.61 -7.31
C GLN A 18 2.56 -2.23 -5.95
N HIS A 19 1.24 -2.04 -5.88
CA HIS A 19 0.56 -1.69 -4.63
C HIS A 19 -0.58 -2.63 -4.27
N MET A 20 -0.72 -2.90 -2.98
CA MET A 20 -1.90 -3.53 -2.38
C MET A 20 -2.86 -2.46 -1.86
N TYR A 21 -4.16 -2.79 -1.87
CA TYR A 21 -5.18 -2.01 -1.19
C TYR A 21 -5.61 -2.72 0.08
N GLU A 22 -5.23 -2.15 1.22
CA GLU A 22 -5.54 -2.69 2.53
C GLU A 22 -7.05 -2.67 2.82
N THR A 23 -7.47 -3.60 3.67
CA THR A 23 -8.80 -3.56 4.30
C THR A 23 -8.71 -2.88 5.66
N PRO A 24 -9.83 -2.46 6.28
CA PRO A 24 -9.81 -1.90 7.63
C PRO A 24 -9.13 -2.79 8.68
N GLU A 25 -9.15 -4.11 8.48
CA GLU A 25 -8.48 -5.06 9.36
C GLU A 25 -6.96 -4.89 9.40
N ALA A 26 -6.35 -4.37 8.32
CA ALA A 26 -4.92 -4.14 8.23
C ALA A 26 -4.38 -3.25 9.35
N LEU A 27 -5.21 -2.33 9.85
CA LEU A 27 -4.81 -1.38 10.90
C LEU A 27 -5.48 -1.66 12.25
N THR A 28 -6.38 -2.65 12.32
CA THR A 28 -7.24 -2.84 13.50
C THR A 28 -7.21 -4.26 14.08
N LYS A 29 -6.96 -5.29 13.26
CA LYS A 29 -7.03 -6.70 13.69
C LYS A 29 -6.00 -7.04 14.77
N TYR A 30 -4.76 -6.60 14.56
CA TYR A 30 -3.64 -6.87 15.45
C TYR A 30 -3.28 -5.69 16.37
N LEU A 31 -4.01 -4.58 16.26
CA LEU A 31 -3.75 -3.39 17.06
C LEU A 31 -4.02 -3.68 18.55
N PRO A 32 -3.08 -3.44 19.47
CA PRO A 32 -3.31 -3.68 20.89
C PRO A 32 -4.54 -2.94 21.40
N LYS A 33 -5.36 -3.60 22.24
CA LYS A 33 -6.64 -3.05 22.73
C LYS A 33 -6.54 -1.64 23.32
N ARG A 34 -5.41 -1.29 23.94
CA ARG A 34 -5.14 0.06 24.49
C ARG A 34 -5.19 1.16 23.42
N TYR A 35 -4.88 0.83 22.17
CA TYR A 35 -4.91 1.75 21.02
C TYR A 35 -6.16 1.59 20.14
N SER A 36 -7.13 0.75 20.52
CA SER A 36 -8.36 0.52 19.72
C SER A 36 -9.19 1.78 19.44
N ARG A 37 -9.03 2.83 20.25
CA ARG A 37 -9.65 4.15 20.05
C ARG A 37 -8.81 5.09 19.20
N ALA A 38 -7.52 4.79 19.02
CA ALA A 38 -6.58 5.64 18.31
C ALA A 38 -6.72 5.50 16.80
N VAL A 39 -7.06 4.30 16.29
CA VAL A 39 -7.31 4.06 14.86
C VAL A 39 -8.68 3.41 14.69
N GLN A 40 -9.57 4.09 13.98
CA GLN A 40 -10.94 3.62 13.75
C GLN A 40 -11.38 3.90 12.32
N PHE A 41 -12.28 3.07 11.82
CA PHE A 41 -13.01 3.33 10.59
C PHE A 41 -14.45 3.68 10.96
N ALA A 42 -14.89 4.89 10.60
CA ALA A 42 -16.19 5.43 10.97
C ALA A 42 -17.01 5.76 9.73
N GLN A 43 -18.32 5.52 9.83
CA GLN A 43 -19.28 5.78 8.76
C GLN A 43 -19.82 7.22 8.89
N PHE A 44 -19.62 8.03 7.86
CA PHE A 44 -20.17 9.38 7.71
C PHE A 44 -21.16 9.38 6.54
N GLY A 45 -22.44 9.17 6.85
CA GLY A 45 -23.48 9.00 5.84
C GLY A 45 -23.21 7.76 4.98
N ARG A 46 -22.90 7.94 3.69
CA ARG A 46 -22.55 6.85 2.76
C ARG A 46 -21.05 6.59 2.63
N GLN A 47 -20.21 7.38 3.28
CA GLN A 47 -18.76 7.28 3.13
C GLN A 47 -18.13 6.75 4.41
N THR A 48 -17.18 5.83 4.25
CA THR A 48 -16.29 5.43 5.34
C THR A 48 -15.10 6.39 5.37
N ARG A 49 -14.69 6.78 6.57
CA ARG A 49 -13.47 7.55 6.81
C ARG A 49 -12.63 6.87 7.87
N ILE A 50 -11.33 7.08 7.79
CA ILE A 50 -10.41 6.69 8.85
C ILE A 50 -10.30 7.84 9.84
N VAL A 51 -10.36 7.50 11.12
CA VAL A 51 -10.23 8.40 12.25
C VAL A 51 -8.97 8.00 13.00
N ILE A 52 -8.03 8.92 13.10
CA ILE A 52 -6.75 8.71 13.78
C ILE A 52 -6.64 9.76 14.88
N ASN A 53 -6.44 9.32 16.13
CA ASN A 53 -6.37 10.21 17.30
C ASN A 53 -7.52 11.22 17.39
N ASN A 54 -8.75 10.71 17.20
CA ASN A 54 -10.00 11.50 17.17
C ASN A 54 -10.08 12.56 16.05
N ARG A 55 -9.21 12.49 15.04
CA ARG A 55 -9.24 13.36 13.85
C ARG A 55 -9.64 12.55 12.63
N VAL A 56 -10.65 13.03 11.90
CA VAL A 56 -11.00 12.47 10.59
C VAL A 56 -9.87 12.81 9.62
N SER A 57 -9.35 11.81 8.91
CA SER A 57 -8.36 12.04 7.86
C SER A 57 -9.00 12.03 6.48
N ASP A 58 -8.65 13.03 5.67
CA ASP A 58 -9.05 13.15 4.26
C ASP A 58 -7.92 12.79 3.28
N PHE A 59 -6.78 12.30 3.78
CA PHE A 59 -5.64 11.92 2.92
C PHE A 59 -6.00 10.83 1.91
N ILE A 60 -6.71 9.79 2.36
CA ILE A 60 -7.33 8.77 1.49
C ILE A 60 -8.85 8.97 1.53
N PRO A 61 -9.47 9.50 0.47
CA PRO A 61 -10.91 9.79 0.46
C PRO A 61 -11.80 8.55 0.65
N ASN A 62 -11.34 7.38 0.21
CA ASN A 62 -12.02 6.10 0.38
C ASN A 62 -11.05 5.05 0.96
N PRO A 63 -10.90 4.96 2.29
CA PRO A 63 -9.88 4.11 2.90
C PRO A 63 -10.26 2.63 2.91
N THR A 64 -11.42 2.24 2.39
CA THR A 64 -11.77 0.83 2.15
C THR A 64 -11.27 0.34 0.80
N PHE A 65 -10.95 1.26 -0.12
CA PHE A 65 -10.63 0.99 -1.53
C PHE A 65 -11.63 0.09 -2.24
N GLU A 66 -12.90 0.01 -1.81
CA GLU A 66 -13.91 -0.79 -2.54
C GLU A 66 -14.07 -0.30 -3.98
N ARG A 67 -13.90 1.01 -4.18
CA ARG A 67 -13.84 1.64 -5.49
C ARG A 67 -12.66 2.59 -5.59
N VAL A 68 -11.96 2.50 -6.71
CA VAL A 68 -10.68 3.18 -6.99
C VAL A 68 -10.67 3.77 -8.39
N ALA A 69 -9.72 4.67 -8.64
CA ALA A 69 -9.39 5.08 -10.01
C ALA A 69 -8.95 3.86 -10.84
N ALA A 70 -9.28 3.82 -12.12
CA ALA A 70 -8.72 2.80 -13.00
C ALA A 70 -7.20 2.98 -13.10
N PRO A 71 -6.40 1.89 -13.13
CA PRO A 71 -4.97 1.99 -13.38
C PRO A 71 -4.68 2.84 -14.62
N GLY A 72 -3.77 3.80 -14.50
CA GLY A 72 -3.42 4.74 -15.57
C GLY A 72 -4.40 5.90 -15.79
N ALA A 73 -5.54 5.98 -15.09
CA ALA A 73 -6.52 7.06 -15.30
C ALA A 73 -5.96 8.47 -15.00
N HIS A 74 -4.94 8.57 -14.16
CA HIS A 74 -4.27 9.83 -13.83
C HIS A 74 -2.97 10.08 -14.63
N GLU A 75 -2.58 9.16 -15.52
CA GLU A 75 -1.27 9.20 -16.20
C GLU A 75 -1.08 10.53 -16.95
N LYS A 76 -2.04 10.92 -17.81
CA LYS A 76 -2.01 12.21 -18.51
C LYS A 76 -1.94 13.43 -17.61
N PHE A 77 -2.58 13.39 -16.44
CA PHE A 77 -2.53 14.51 -15.50
C PHE A 77 -1.09 14.67 -14.96
N PHE A 78 -0.47 13.57 -14.53
CA PHE A 78 0.89 13.58 -14.01
C PHE A 78 1.97 13.78 -15.09
N ALA A 79 1.70 13.39 -16.34
CA ALA A 79 2.55 13.64 -17.50
C ALA A 79 2.53 15.12 -17.94
N GLY A 80 1.69 15.97 -17.34
CA GLY A 80 1.55 17.37 -17.73
C GLY A 80 0.77 17.57 -19.04
N GLU A 81 -0.01 16.56 -19.46
CA GLU A 81 -0.80 16.57 -20.70
C GLU A 81 -2.22 17.14 -20.51
N ASN A 82 -2.47 17.83 -19.39
CA ASN A 82 -3.74 18.48 -19.09
C ASN A 82 -3.88 19.83 -19.82
N THR A 83 -4.02 19.79 -21.14
CA THR A 83 -4.12 20.98 -22.00
C THR A 83 -5.44 21.74 -21.85
N GLU A 84 -6.48 21.07 -21.35
CA GLU A 84 -7.84 21.62 -21.18
C GLU A 84 -8.08 22.21 -19.78
N GLY A 85 -7.11 22.14 -18.88
CA GLY A 85 -7.21 22.70 -17.52
C GLY A 85 -8.22 21.99 -16.62
N LEU A 86 -8.48 20.71 -16.88
CA LEU A 86 -9.41 19.89 -16.11
C LEU A 86 -8.89 19.61 -14.70
N THR A 87 -9.79 19.42 -13.75
CA THR A 87 -9.43 18.90 -12.44
C THR A 87 -9.01 17.43 -12.53
N LEU A 88 -8.23 16.94 -11.55
CA LEU A 88 -7.84 15.52 -11.48
C LEU A 88 -9.06 14.59 -11.53
N ARG A 89 -10.16 14.98 -10.88
CA ARG A 89 -11.40 14.20 -10.83
C ARG A 89 -12.08 14.11 -12.19
N GLU A 90 -12.05 15.18 -12.98
CA GLU A 90 -12.61 15.17 -14.34
C GLU A 90 -11.80 14.26 -15.27
N MET A 91 -10.46 14.29 -15.16
CA MET A 91 -9.59 13.42 -15.96
C MET A 91 -9.69 11.94 -15.54
N GLN A 92 -9.81 11.66 -14.24
CA GLN A 92 -9.94 10.30 -13.72
C GLN A 92 -11.16 9.56 -14.28
N GLY A 93 -12.27 10.28 -14.47
CA GLY A 93 -13.55 9.70 -14.84
C GLY A 93 -14.16 8.81 -13.75
N LYS A 94 -14.90 7.78 -14.19
CA LYS A 94 -15.70 6.92 -13.31
C LYS A 94 -14.81 5.91 -12.59
N ALA A 95 -14.89 5.88 -11.26
CA ALA A 95 -14.21 4.88 -10.44
C ALA A 95 -14.67 3.45 -10.80
N ILE A 96 -13.77 2.48 -10.68
CA ILE A 96 -14.03 1.05 -10.87
C ILE A 96 -14.05 0.34 -9.52
N GLU A 97 -14.50 -0.91 -9.49
CA GLU A 97 -14.23 -1.79 -8.34
C GLU A 97 -12.73 -2.08 -8.25
N ALA A 98 -12.19 -2.21 -7.03
CA ALA A 98 -10.79 -2.56 -6.88
C ALA A 98 -10.49 -3.91 -7.56
N PRO A 99 -9.47 -3.98 -8.45
CA PRO A 99 -9.08 -5.24 -9.07
C PRO A 99 -8.71 -6.29 -8.02
N ALA A 100 -9.10 -7.55 -8.23
CA ALA A 100 -8.83 -8.63 -7.27
C ALA A 100 -7.32 -8.80 -6.96
N ALA A 101 -6.46 -8.59 -7.95
CA ALA A 101 -5.00 -8.58 -7.82
C ALA A 101 -4.44 -7.57 -6.80
N THR A 102 -5.23 -6.58 -6.38
CA THR A 102 -4.85 -5.60 -5.34
C THR A 102 -5.22 -6.06 -3.93
N ARG A 103 -5.89 -7.20 -3.78
CA ARG A 103 -6.44 -7.69 -2.51
C ARG A 103 -5.76 -8.94 -1.96
N ASN A 104 -5.22 -9.80 -2.81
CA ASN A 104 -4.56 -11.03 -2.37
C ASN A 104 -3.40 -11.43 -3.32
N PRO A 105 -2.43 -12.21 -2.82
CA PRO A 105 -1.24 -12.56 -3.59
C PRO A 105 -1.51 -13.53 -4.74
N SER A 106 -2.47 -14.44 -4.63
CA SER A 106 -2.78 -15.39 -5.71
C SER A 106 -3.31 -14.71 -6.97
N ASP A 107 -4.26 -13.78 -6.81
CA ASP A 107 -4.77 -12.98 -7.94
C ASP A 107 -3.71 -12.01 -8.46
N ARG A 108 -2.80 -11.55 -7.59
CA ARG A 108 -1.64 -10.75 -8.00
C ARG A 108 -0.74 -11.56 -8.94
N VAL A 109 -0.38 -12.79 -8.60
CA VAL A 109 0.47 -13.64 -9.45
C VAL A 109 -0.18 -13.85 -10.81
N ALA A 110 -1.48 -14.14 -10.87
CA ALA A 110 -2.21 -14.29 -12.13
C ALA A 110 -2.16 -13.01 -13.00
N GLU A 111 -2.26 -11.84 -12.36
CA GLU A 111 -2.14 -10.56 -13.05
C GLU A 111 -0.70 -10.29 -13.53
N LEU A 112 0.33 -10.64 -12.75
CA LEU A 112 1.72 -10.56 -13.18
C LEU A 112 1.98 -11.44 -14.40
N ASP A 113 1.45 -12.67 -14.41
CA ASP A 113 1.56 -13.58 -15.57
C ASP A 113 0.90 -12.97 -16.82
N ARG A 114 -0.28 -12.36 -16.67
CA ARG A 114 -0.97 -11.64 -17.75
C ARG A 114 -0.16 -10.46 -18.28
N GLN A 115 0.55 -9.75 -17.41
CA GLN A 115 1.39 -8.60 -17.74
C GLN A 115 2.76 -8.99 -18.31
N GLY A 116 3.16 -10.26 -18.21
CA GLY A 116 4.51 -10.71 -18.54
C GLY A 116 5.55 -10.29 -17.49
N VAL A 117 5.12 -9.99 -16.27
CA VAL A 117 5.97 -9.62 -15.13
C VAL A 117 6.39 -10.86 -14.36
N ARG A 118 7.69 -11.02 -14.15
CA ARG A 118 8.24 -12.17 -13.44
C ARG A 118 8.08 -12.00 -11.94
N GLU A 119 8.49 -10.88 -11.38
CA GLU A 119 8.54 -10.64 -9.94
C GLU A 119 8.13 -9.20 -9.65
N ALA A 120 7.61 -8.93 -8.45
CA ALA A 120 7.28 -7.56 -8.07
C ALA A 120 7.49 -7.25 -6.58
N LEU A 121 7.87 -6.01 -6.29
CA LEU A 121 7.68 -5.42 -4.97
C LEU A 121 6.22 -4.99 -4.82
N ASN A 122 5.62 -5.27 -3.67
CA ASN A 122 4.23 -4.93 -3.38
C ASN A 122 4.14 -4.03 -2.14
N TYR A 123 3.82 -2.75 -2.36
CA TYR A 123 3.76 -1.70 -1.36
C TYR A 123 2.38 -1.57 -0.71
N PRO A 124 2.33 -1.30 0.61
CA PRO A 124 1.11 -0.84 1.26
C PRO A 124 0.72 0.55 0.72
N THR A 125 -0.57 0.89 0.77
CA THR A 125 -1.09 2.19 0.36
C THR A 125 -1.49 3.05 1.57
N LEU A 126 -2.09 2.48 2.61
CA LEU A 126 -2.50 3.20 3.82
C LEU A 126 -1.35 3.52 4.77
N ALA A 127 -0.22 2.82 4.67
CA ALA A 127 0.92 3.02 5.56
C ALA A 127 1.38 4.48 5.67
N SER A 128 1.57 5.13 4.51
CA SER A 128 2.03 6.53 4.43
C SER A 128 1.14 7.51 5.19
N LEU A 129 -0.16 7.26 5.22
CA LEU A 129 -1.12 8.03 5.99
C LEU A 129 -0.88 7.88 7.50
N ILE A 130 -0.65 6.66 7.96
CA ILE A 130 -0.60 6.32 9.39
C ILE A 130 0.59 6.97 10.05
N GLU A 131 1.78 6.86 9.46
CA GLU A 131 3.00 7.43 10.04
C GLU A 131 2.89 8.94 10.18
N HIS A 132 2.35 9.62 9.16
CA HIS A 132 2.12 11.06 9.25
C HIS A 132 1.07 11.43 10.31
N ALA A 133 -0.05 10.70 10.36
CA ALA A 133 -1.16 11.00 11.28
C ALA A 133 -0.86 10.66 12.75
N THR A 134 0.16 9.84 13.01
CA THR A 134 0.56 9.41 14.35
C THR A 134 1.93 9.95 14.77
N ALA A 135 2.56 10.83 13.97
CA ALA A 135 3.91 11.32 14.20
C ALA A 135 4.16 11.96 15.59
N ASP A 136 3.11 12.49 16.24
CA ASP A 136 3.18 13.06 17.59
C ASP A 136 3.14 12.00 18.71
N ASP A 137 2.93 10.72 18.38
CA ASP A 137 2.86 9.58 19.31
C ASP A 137 3.66 8.38 18.75
N PRO A 138 5.00 8.35 18.96
CA PRO A 138 5.88 7.28 18.49
C PRO A 138 5.46 5.87 18.89
N GLU A 139 4.98 5.69 20.13
CA GLU A 139 4.54 4.37 20.61
C GLU A 139 3.31 3.87 19.83
N LEU A 140 2.38 4.77 19.54
CA LEU A 140 1.23 4.46 18.69
C LEU A 140 1.68 4.14 17.26
N THR A 141 2.57 4.94 16.66
CA THR A 141 3.09 4.67 15.31
C THR A 141 3.69 3.27 15.23
N LEU A 142 4.60 2.93 16.15
CA LEU A 142 5.22 1.60 16.22
C LEU A 142 4.18 0.50 16.38
N ALA A 143 3.17 0.69 17.24
CA ALA A 143 2.13 -0.32 17.45
C ALA A 143 1.24 -0.54 16.22
N VAL A 144 0.88 0.52 15.49
CA VAL A 144 0.06 0.40 14.27
C VAL A 144 0.88 -0.19 13.13
N ILE A 145 2.15 0.20 12.97
CA ILE A 145 3.05 -0.38 11.98
C ILE A 145 3.27 -1.87 12.22
N HIS A 146 3.53 -2.27 13.47
CA HIS A 146 3.64 -3.69 13.79
C HIS A 146 2.34 -4.44 13.47
N ALA A 147 1.17 -3.88 13.82
CA ALA A 147 -0.12 -4.48 13.50
C ALA A 147 -0.35 -4.64 11.97
N LEU A 148 0.08 -3.64 11.18
CA LEU A 148 0.05 -3.70 9.72
C LEU A 148 0.98 -4.79 9.17
N ASN A 149 2.20 -4.90 9.70
CA ASN A 149 3.14 -5.95 9.29
C ASN A 149 2.63 -7.35 9.65
N GLN A 150 1.96 -7.51 10.80
CA GLN A 150 1.31 -8.78 11.18
C GLN A 150 0.18 -9.14 10.22
N TRP A 151 -0.67 -8.17 9.87
CA TRP A 151 -1.73 -8.39 8.88
C TRP A 151 -1.16 -8.69 7.49
N MET A 152 -0.12 -7.97 7.07
CA MET A 152 0.54 -8.19 5.78
C MET A 152 1.14 -9.59 5.70
N LEU A 153 1.81 -10.05 6.77
CA LEU A 153 2.33 -11.40 6.85
C LEU A 153 1.23 -12.46 6.72
N GLU A 154 0.11 -12.28 7.43
CA GLU A 154 -1.01 -13.22 7.37
C GLU A 154 -1.70 -13.22 5.99
N HIS A 155 -1.95 -12.04 5.43
CA HIS A 155 -2.84 -11.88 4.28
C HIS A 155 -2.11 -12.00 2.93
N TRP A 156 -0.87 -11.52 2.87
CA TRP A 156 -0.05 -11.50 1.67
C TRP A 156 1.18 -12.41 1.77
N GLY A 157 1.74 -12.55 2.97
CA GLY A 157 3.12 -13.01 3.15
C GLY A 157 4.13 -11.94 2.74
N PHE A 158 5.34 -12.01 3.29
CA PHE A 158 6.45 -11.13 2.87
C PHE A 158 7.13 -11.61 1.59
N ASP A 159 7.03 -12.90 1.30
CA ASP A 159 7.48 -13.54 0.07
C ASP A 159 6.43 -14.58 -0.32
N TYR A 160 5.67 -14.28 -1.37
CA TYR A 160 4.68 -15.21 -1.92
C TYR A 160 5.23 -15.86 -3.18
N GLU A 161 5.53 -17.16 -3.07
CA GLU A 161 6.02 -18.03 -4.15
C GLU A 161 7.30 -17.53 -4.86
N GLY A 162 8.08 -16.63 -4.25
CA GLY A 162 9.21 -15.97 -4.91
C GLY A 162 8.78 -15.07 -6.07
N ARG A 163 7.52 -14.61 -6.08
CA ARG A 163 6.90 -13.81 -7.15
C ARG A 163 6.46 -12.43 -6.66
N VAL A 164 5.97 -12.33 -5.43
CA VAL A 164 5.45 -11.09 -4.85
C VAL A 164 6.14 -10.86 -3.51
N PHE A 165 6.92 -9.79 -3.43
CA PHE A 165 7.64 -9.39 -2.23
C PHE A 165 6.92 -8.22 -1.57
N SER A 166 6.06 -8.52 -0.59
CA SER A 166 5.40 -7.46 0.17
C SER A 166 6.43 -6.71 1.02
N THR A 167 6.22 -5.40 1.16
CA THR A 167 7.20 -4.48 1.78
C THR A 167 6.74 -4.07 3.18
N PRO A 168 7.01 -4.88 4.22
CA PRO A 168 6.73 -4.49 5.60
C PRO A 168 7.56 -3.27 6.00
N ILE A 169 7.07 -2.52 6.99
CA ILE A 169 7.63 -1.21 7.34
C ILE A 169 8.43 -1.29 8.64
N ILE A 170 9.54 -0.56 8.68
CA ILE A 170 10.29 -0.32 9.91
C ILE A 170 10.27 1.19 10.17
N ASN A 171 9.46 1.59 11.13
CA ASN A 171 9.45 2.98 11.59
C ASN A 171 10.64 3.25 12.52
N LEU A 172 11.33 4.36 12.31
CA LEU A 172 12.57 4.71 13.02
C LEU A 172 12.38 5.70 14.19
N SER A 173 11.15 5.93 14.65
CA SER A 173 10.88 6.87 15.73
C SER A 173 11.54 6.48 17.06
N GLU A 174 11.70 5.18 17.32
CA GLU A 174 12.48 4.65 18.44
C GLU A 174 13.45 3.56 17.97
N VAL A 175 14.73 3.73 18.31
CA VAL A 175 15.79 2.80 17.87
C VAL A 175 15.53 1.37 18.32
N ASP A 176 15.17 1.16 19.59
CA ASP A 176 14.89 -0.18 20.12
C ASP A 176 13.62 -0.78 19.50
N GLY A 177 12.64 0.06 19.15
CA GLY A 177 11.43 -0.34 18.42
C GLY A 177 11.77 -0.83 17.01
N ALA A 178 12.56 -0.05 16.27
CA ALA A 178 13.02 -0.39 14.94
C ALA A 178 13.85 -1.68 14.90
N GLN A 179 14.71 -1.91 15.90
CA GLN A 179 15.49 -3.15 16.01
C GLN A 179 14.59 -4.36 16.23
N ARG A 180 13.61 -4.28 17.13
CA ARG A 180 12.63 -5.37 17.36
C ARG A 180 11.82 -5.66 16.10
N GLU A 181 11.42 -4.62 15.37
CA GLU A 181 10.67 -4.80 14.13
C GLU A 181 11.53 -5.47 13.06
N LEU A 182 12.78 -5.02 12.87
CA LEU A 182 13.72 -5.65 11.96
C LEU A 182 13.94 -7.14 12.29
N GLU A 183 14.12 -7.48 13.57
CA GLU A 183 14.25 -8.87 14.03
C GLU A 183 13.00 -9.70 13.67
N TYR A 184 11.80 -9.14 13.88
CA TYR A 184 10.54 -9.78 13.51
C TYR A 184 10.44 -10.02 12.00
N LEU A 185 10.78 -9.03 11.17
CA LEU A 185 10.73 -9.15 9.71
C LEU A 185 11.72 -10.19 9.17
N LEU A 186 12.95 -10.19 9.69
CA LEU A 186 13.98 -11.16 9.32
C LEU A 186 13.57 -12.59 9.73
N ALA A 187 13.03 -12.76 10.95
CA ALA A 187 12.57 -14.06 11.43
C ALA A 187 11.41 -14.64 10.60
N ASN A 188 10.62 -13.79 9.95
CA ASN A 188 9.51 -14.17 9.08
C ASN A 188 9.85 -14.12 7.58
N GLY A 189 11.15 -14.01 7.24
CA GLY A 189 11.64 -14.22 5.88
C GLY A 189 11.45 -13.04 4.92
N ALA A 190 11.19 -11.83 5.43
CA ALA A 190 11.10 -10.64 4.59
C ALA A 190 12.38 -10.44 3.75
N LYS A 191 12.20 -10.08 2.48
CA LYS A 191 13.30 -9.80 1.53
C LYS A 191 13.59 -8.31 1.33
N VAL A 192 12.66 -7.48 1.78
CA VAL A 192 12.62 -6.04 1.58
C VAL A 192 11.90 -5.42 2.77
N ALA A 193 12.25 -4.18 3.10
CA ALA A 193 11.54 -3.37 4.08
C ALA A 193 11.40 -1.93 3.56
N LEU A 194 10.30 -1.28 3.92
CA LEU A 194 10.06 0.15 3.72
C LEU A 194 10.41 0.91 5.00
N ILE A 195 11.06 2.07 4.87
CA ILE A 195 11.52 2.92 5.98
C ILE A 195 10.87 4.30 5.87
#